data_AF-A0A1V4KG62-F1
#
_entry.id   AF-A0A1V4KG62-F1
#
_cell.length_a   1.000
_cell.length_b   1.000
_cell.length_c   1.000
_cell.angle_alpha   90.00
_cell.angle_beta   90.00
_cell.angle_gamma   90.00
#
_symmetry.space_group_name_H-M   'P 1'
#
loop_
_entity.id
_entity.type
_entity.pdbx_description
1 polymer ?
#
loop_
_entity_poly.entity_id
_entity_poly.type
_entity_poly.pdbx_seq_one_letter_code
_entity_poly.pdbx_strand_id
1 'polypeptide(L)'
;MVAVVALPAAGLLYWVGALGALYAAALTSYRLLAGFRVWVLGSGAAAVGPVLGAWAVVTGATDGIGKAYAEELARRGMKVALISRSKEKLDQVASEIKEKYRVETRVIVADFGDREDIYSGIEAGLEGLEIGVLVNNVGIAYVYPEYFLDVPDLDKTVDKMININIMAVCKMTRLVLPGMLERSKGVILNISSAAGMYPTPLLTLYSATKAFVDYFSRGLHAEYKSKGIIVQSVLPYYVATKMSKIRKPTFDKPSPETYVRAALGTVGLQSQTNGCLPHALMGWIFSLLPTPAIINFLMKTNKGVRARYLKKMKEKRQRARVQGGWAGGPAGRLAGKARLAAPEAPVASSPAPAGAGPAWRRKDHSHTQKQFVFEKPSELERKVPEAAVIDKPGVYELSKEPSGISRIHLIPGFIDSEQADWMFQQLLQDIPWGQRTHIRQEVSFEEPRLTSWYGELPYTYSRITMQPNPNWHPLLTMLKKRIEEFTGHAFNSLLCNLYRNEKDSVDWHSDDEPSLGKNPVIASLSFGATRTFEMRKKPSPEENGDYTYVERLKIPLDHGTLLMMEGATQEDWQHRVPKEYHSRDARINLTFRIIYPEPNGVWK
;
A
#
# COMPACT_ATOMS: atom_id res chain seq x y z
N MET A 1 -10.38 -77.28 34.22
CA MET A 1 -10.88 -76.37 33.16
C MET A 1 -11.28 -75.06 33.81
N VAL A 2 -10.50 -74.00 33.62
CA VAL A 2 -10.85 -72.65 34.12
C VAL A 2 -11.47 -71.90 32.95
N ALA A 3 -12.75 -71.55 33.09
CA ALA A 3 -13.48 -70.75 32.13
C ALA A 3 -13.00 -69.30 32.19
N VAL A 4 -12.38 -68.81 31.12
CA VAL A 4 -12.10 -67.39 30.93
C VAL A 4 -13.42 -66.71 30.60
N VAL A 5 -13.99 -66.02 31.59
CA VAL A 5 -15.19 -65.20 31.43
C VAL A 5 -14.82 -64.01 30.55
N ALA A 6 -15.21 -64.06 29.27
CA ALA A 6 -15.14 -62.92 28.38
C ALA A 6 -16.08 -61.83 28.93
N LEU A 7 -15.50 -60.73 29.42
CA LEU A 7 -16.25 -59.49 29.69
C LEU A 7 -17.01 -59.12 28.40
N PRO A 8 -18.36 -59.01 28.43
CA PRO A 8 -19.12 -58.72 27.22
C PRO A 8 -18.68 -57.35 26.71
N ALA A 9 -18.31 -57.26 25.43
CA ALA A 9 -17.84 -56.03 24.79
C ALA A 9 -18.78 -54.82 25.01
N ALA A 10 -20.07 -55.09 25.28
CA ALA A 10 -21.07 -54.10 25.70
C ALA A 10 -20.71 -53.35 27.00
N GLY A 11 -20.10 -54.02 27.98
CA GLY A 11 -19.66 -53.41 29.24
C GLY A 11 -18.48 -52.45 29.05
N LEU A 12 -17.53 -52.81 28.18
CA LEU A 12 -16.40 -51.94 27.85
C LEU A 12 -16.85 -50.68 27.10
N LEU A 13 -17.71 -50.84 26.08
CA LEU A 13 -18.26 -49.72 25.32
C LEU A 13 -19.12 -48.79 26.19
N TYR A 14 -19.87 -49.33 27.14
CA TYR A 14 -20.60 -48.55 28.14
C TYR A 14 -19.64 -47.69 28.98
N TRP A 15 -18.58 -48.27 29.55
CA TRP A 15 -17.64 -47.51 30.37
C TRP A 15 -16.85 -46.48 29.56
N VAL A 16 -16.47 -46.77 28.32
CA VAL A 16 -15.86 -45.80 27.41
C VAL A 16 -16.83 -44.64 27.12
N GLY A 17 -18.11 -44.94 26.86
CA GLY A 17 -19.15 -43.93 26.67
C GLY A 17 -19.40 -43.07 27.92
N ALA A 18 -19.50 -43.70 29.09
CA ALA A 18 -19.72 -43.02 30.36
C ALA A 18 -18.54 -42.13 30.75
N LEU A 19 -17.30 -42.62 30.63
CA LEU A 19 -16.09 -41.84 30.87
C LEU A 19 -15.94 -40.71 29.86
N GLY A 20 -16.29 -40.95 28.59
CA GLY A 20 -16.31 -39.92 27.55
C GLY A 20 -17.32 -38.81 27.84
N ALA A 21 -18.54 -39.16 28.26
CA ALA A 21 -19.56 -38.18 28.64
C ALA A 21 -19.15 -37.38 29.88
N LEU A 22 -18.58 -38.05 30.90
CA LEU A 22 -18.06 -37.39 32.10
C LEU A 22 -16.93 -36.42 31.76
N TYR A 23 -15.98 -36.83 30.91
CA TYR A 23 -14.89 -35.99 30.45
C TYR A 23 -15.40 -34.76 29.68
N ALA A 24 -16.37 -34.96 28.78
CA ALA A 24 -16.99 -33.87 28.03
C ALA A 24 -17.72 -32.89 28.97
N ALA A 25 -18.48 -33.38 29.94
CA ALA A 25 -19.18 -32.58 30.93
C ALA A 25 -18.21 -31.78 31.82
N ALA A 26 -17.13 -32.42 32.31
CA ALA A 26 -16.09 -31.78 33.10
C ALA A 26 -15.37 -30.68 32.30
N LEU A 27 -14.97 -30.97 31.05
CA LEU A 27 -14.33 -30.01 30.16
C LEU A 27 -15.24 -28.81 29.86
N THR A 28 -16.53 -29.06 29.63
CA THR A 28 -17.53 -28.02 29.35
C THR A 28 -17.73 -27.13 30.58
N SER A 29 -17.88 -27.75 31.76
CA SER A 29 -18.02 -27.03 33.03
C SER A 29 -16.79 -26.17 33.32
N TYR A 30 -15.58 -26.72 33.12
CA TYR A 30 -14.33 -25.97 33.25
C TYR A 30 -14.28 -24.76 32.31
N ARG A 31 -14.65 -24.94 31.03
CA ARG A 31 -14.69 -23.85 30.04
C ARG A 31 -15.69 -22.76 30.41
N LEU A 32 -16.89 -23.14 30.89
CA LEU A 32 -17.90 -22.19 31.35
C LEU A 32 -17.45 -21.41 32.58
N LEU A 33 -16.86 -22.09 33.57
CA LEU A 33 -16.30 -21.45 34.76
C LEU A 33 -15.12 -20.53 34.42
N ALA A 34 -14.24 -20.94 33.50
CA ALA A 34 -13.15 -20.10 33.01
C ALA A 34 -13.70 -18.86 32.28
N GLY A 35 -14.73 -19.03 31.43
CA GLY A 35 -15.41 -17.93 30.77
C GLY A 35 -16.06 -16.97 31.76
N PHE A 36 -16.75 -17.47 32.77
CA PHE A 36 -17.35 -16.67 33.84
C PHE A 36 -16.28 -15.89 34.62
N ARG A 37 -15.16 -16.54 34.97
CA ARG A 37 -14.02 -15.89 35.63
C ARG A 37 -13.46 -14.74 34.80
N VAL A 38 -13.33 -14.89 33.48
CA VAL A 38 -12.73 -13.88 32.62
C VAL A 38 -13.70 -12.72 32.35
N TRP A 39 -14.96 -13.02 32.03
CA TRP A 39 -15.90 -12.04 31.49
C TRP A 39 -16.88 -11.47 32.52
N VAL A 40 -17.08 -12.13 33.66
CA VAL A 40 -17.99 -11.66 34.73
C VAL A 40 -17.21 -11.22 35.96
N LEU A 41 -16.26 -12.02 36.44
CA LEU A 41 -15.45 -11.70 37.62
C LEU A 41 -14.18 -10.92 37.30
N GLY A 42 -13.73 -10.93 36.04
CA GLY A 42 -12.39 -10.51 35.65
C GLY A 42 -12.20 -9.00 35.70
N SER A 43 -11.28 -8.55 36.55
CA SER A 43 -10.80 -7.16 36.62
C SER A 43 -9.38 -6.99 36.05
N GLY A 44 -8.91 -7.90 35.19
CA GLY A 44 -7.53 -7.97 34.68
C GLY A 44 -6.98 -6.67 34.08
N ALA A 45 -7.88 -5.75 33.70
CA ALA A 45 -7.54 -4.39 33.32
C ALA A 45 -6.81 -3.59 34.43
N ALA A 46 -7.14 -3.80 35.71
CA ALA A 46 -6.55 -3.06 36.83
C ALA A 46 -5.05 -3.35 37.01
N ALA A 47 -4.56 -4.48 36.49
CA ALA A 47 -3.15 -4.86 36.59
C ALA A 47 -2.24 -4.22 35.51
N VAL A 48 -2.82 -3.65 34.44
CA VAL A 48 -2.04 -3.04 33.35
C VAL A 48 -1.98 -1.54 33.52
N GLY A 49 -0.81 -1.02 33.91
CA GLY A 49 -0.56 0.40 34.11
C GLY A 49 0.88 0.70 34.55
N PRO A 50 1.17 1.92 35.03
CA PRO A 50 2.51 2.38 35.38
C PRO A 50 3.25 1.54 36.42
N VAL A 51 2.51 0.78 37.24
CA VAL A 51 3.08 -0.14 38.24
C VAL A 51 3.99 -1.22 37.63
N LEU A 52 3.74 -1.60 36.36
CA LEU A 52 4.56 -2.55 35.61
C LEU A 52 5.84 -1.92 35.03
N GLY A 53 5.82 -0.60 34.89
CA GLY A 53 6.86 0.22 34.27
C GLY A 53 6.24 1.50 33.71
N ALA A 54 6.98 2.61 33.75
CA ALA A 54 6.45 3.91 33.35
C ALA A 54 6.06 3.99 31.86
N TRP A 55 6.71 3.18 30.99
CA TRP A 55 6.55 3.24 29.55
C TRP A 55 5.84 2.01 28.96
N ALA A 56 4.98 2.27 27.98
CA ALA A 56 4.43 1.29 27.06
C ALA A 56 5.04 1.48 25.65
N VAL A 57 5.50 0.41 25.03
CA VAL A 57 5.99 0.42 23.64
C VAL A 57 4.93 -0.20 22.74
N VAL A 58 4.53 0.50 21.68
CA VAL A 58 3.49 0.03 20.75
C VAL A 58 4.02 0.08 19.31
N THR A 59 4.05 -1.07 18.64
CA THR A 59 4.42 -1.15 17.22
C THR A 59 3.20 -1.02 16.31
N GLY A 60 3.34 -0.34 15.17
CA GLY A 60 2.22 -0.04 14.29
C GLY A 60 1.19 0.92 14.95
N ALA A 61 1.67 1.90 15.71
CA ALA A 61 0.84 2.72 16.59
C ALA A 61 0.05 3.87 15.92
N THR A 62 0.12 4.01 14.60
CA THR A 62 -0.45 5.17 13.87
C THR A 62 -1.91 4.99 13.45
N ASP A 63 -2.47 3.77 13.53
CA ASP A 63 -3.85 3.49 13.12
C ASP A 63 -4.40 2.22 13.80
N GLY A 64 -5.71 2.02 13.70
CA GLY A 64 -6.40 0.79 14.09
C GLY A 64 -6.13 0.34 15.53
N ILE A 65 -5.89 -0.97 15.70
CA ILE A 65 -5.70 -1.61 17.01
C ILE A 65 -4.46 -1.04 17.74
N GLY A 66 -3.36 -0.80 17.02
CA GLY A 66 -2.14 -0.22 17.60
C GLY A 66 -2.37 1.16 18.18
N LYS A 67 -3.00 2.07 17.43
CA LYS A 67 -3.38 3.40 17.94
C LYS A 67 -4.28 3.29 19.18
N ALA A 68 -5.27 2.41 19.14
CA ALA A 68 -6.18 2.20 20.27
C ALA A 68 -5.46 1.66 21.53
N TYR A 69 -4.47 0.77 21.40
CA TYR A 69 -3.62 0.35 22.51
C TYR A 69 -2.81 1.52 23.07
N ALA A 70 -2.19 2.31 22.21
CA ALA A 70 -1.42 3.49 22.64
C ALA A 70 -2.30 4.48 23.44
N GLU A 71 -3.48 4.82 22.93
CA GLU A 71 -4.40 5.71 23.62
C GLU A 71 -4.94 5.14 24.93
N GLU A 72 -5.30 3.86 24.97
CA GLU A 72 -5.85 3.24 26.17
C GLU A 72 -4.79 3.04 27.27
N LEU A 73 -3.53 2.75 26.90
CA LEU A 73 -2.41 2.69 27.86
C LEU A 73 -2.05 4.09 28.38
N ALA A 74 -2.08 5.12 27.52
CA ALA A 74 -1.95 6.51 27.93
C ALA A 74 -3.08 6.94 28.89
N ARG A 75 -4.32 6.54 28.61
CA ARG A 75 -5.48 6.79 29.49
C ARG A 75 -5.30 6.15 30.88
N ARG A 76 -4.51 5.09 30.98
CA ARG A 76 -4.13 4.42 32.25
C ARG A 76 -2.91 5.04 32.92
N GLY A 77 -2.40 6.15 32.40
CA GLY A 77 -1.30 6.93 32.98
C GLY A 77 0.10 6.49 32.54
N MET A 78 0.23 5.58 31.58
CA MET A 78 1.54 5.18 31.05
C MET A 78 2.05 6.20 30.04
N LYS A 79 3.36 6.44 30.04
CA LYS A 79 4.07 7.11 28.93
C LYS A 79 4.10 6.15 27.74
N VAL A 80 4.10 6.66 26.51
CA VAL A 80 3.97 5.81 25.32
C VAL A 80 5.06 6.06 24.29
N ALA A 81 5.82 5.01 23.98
CA ALA A 81 6.74 4.98 22.85
C ALA A 81 6.00 4.40 21.61
N LEU A 82 5.84 5.22 20.59
CA LEU A 82 5.10 4.94 19.37
C LEU A 82 6.08 4.57 18.25
N ILE A 83 5.95 3.37 17.70
CA ILE A 83 6.82 2.89 16.61
C ILE A 83 6.00 2.66 15.34
N SER A 84 6.38 3.33 14.24
CA SER A 84 5.77 3.15 12.92
C SER A 84 6.63 3.77 11.81
N ARG A 85 6.19 3.62 10.56
CA ARG A 85 6.94 4.06 9.36
C ARG A 85 6.71 5.50 8.91
N SER A 86 5.59 6.14 9.30
CA SER A 86 5.28 7.52 8.90
C SER A 86 5.48 8.46 10.08
N LYS A 87 6.50 9.32 9.96
CA LYS A 87 6.84 10.28 11.01
C LYS A 87 5.70 11.25 11.28
N GLU A 88 5.06 11.76 10.24
CA GLU A 88 3.99 12.76 10.34
C GLU A 88 2.79 12.21 11.13
N LYS A 89 2.40 10.96 10.86
CA LYS A 89 1.31 10.30 11.60
C LYS A 89 1.71 9.97 13.03
N LEU A 90 2.97 9.62 13.27
CA LEU A 90 3.47 9.38 14.61
C LEU A 90 3.44 10.65 15.44
N ASP A 91 3.95 11.75 14.89
CA ASP A 91 3.94 13.06 15.54
C ASP A 91 2.51 13.52 15.84
N GLN A 92 1.58 13.30 14.89
CA GLN A 92 0.15 13.59 15.11
C GLN A 92 -0.42 12.79 16.29
N VAL A 93 -0.25 11.46 16.30
CA VAL A 93 -0.79 10.59 17.36
C VAL A 93 -0.11 10.88 18.71
N ALA A 94 1.18 11.19 18.69
CA ALA A 94 1.93 11.59 19.88
C ALA A 94 1.34 12.87 20.51
N SER A 95 1.12 13.91 19.69
CA SER A 95 0.49 15.15 20.14
C SER A 95 -0.92 14.93 20.66
N GLU A 96 -1.75 14.16 19.94
CA GLU A 96 -3.12 13.82 20.38
C GLU A 96 -3.12 13.11 21.75
N ILE A 97 -2.21 12.16 21.97
CA ILE A 97 -2.06 11.44 23.25
C ILE A 97 -1.58 12.39 24.36
N LYS A 98 -0.55 13.21 24.08
CA LYS A 98 0.04 14.14 25.03
C LYS A 98 -0.98 15.19 25.49
N GLU A 99 -1.74 15.76 24.56
CA GLU A 99 -2.79 16.76 24.85
C GLU A 99 -3.95 16.15 25.65
N LYS A 100 -4.44 14.98 25.22
CA LYS A 100 -5.65 14.37 25.78
C LYS A 100 -5.41 13.72 27.15
N TYR A 101 -4.28 13.06 27.35
CA TYR A 101 -4.01 12.26 28.54
C TYR A 101 -2.89 12.82 29.42
N ARG A 102 -2.19 13.88 28.98
CA ARG A 102 -1.12 14.55 29.75
C ARG A 102 0.03 13.61 30.14
N VAL A 103 0.33 12.64 29.28
CA VAL A 103 1.46 11.72 29.43
C VAL A 103 2.57 12.04 28.44
N GLU A 104 3.80 11.63 28.76
CA GLU A 104 4.93 11.76 27.84
C GLU A 104 4.81 10.75 26.68
N THR A 105 5.21 11.17 25.49
CA THR A 105 5.24 10.34 24.30
C THR A 105 6.61 10.37 23.66
N ARG A 106 7.09 9.23 23.17
CA ARG A 106 8.32 9.12 22.38
C ARG A 106 7.99 8.58 20.99
N VAL A 107 8.55 9.19 19.96
CA VAL A 107 8.34 8.80 18.57
C VAL A 107 9.59 8.10 18.06
N ILE A 108 9.43 6.91 17.50
CA ILE A 108 10.52 6.14 16.87
C ILE A 108 10.04 5.77 15.46
N VAL A 109 10.75 6.25 14.45
CA VAL A 109 10.42 5.97 13.05
C VAL A 109 11.15 4.69 12.63
N ALA A 110 10.39 3.67 12.26
CA ALA A 110 10.93 2.40 11.78
C ALA A 110 9.96 1.74 10.79
N ASP A 111 10.47 1.34 9.62
CA ASP A 111 9.73 0.51 8.67
C ASP A 111 10.18 -0.95 8.74
N PHE A 112 9.37 -1.78 9.39
CA PHE A 112 9.59 -3.23 9.50
C PHE A 112 9.54 -3.98 8.16
N GLY A 113 9.17 -3.29 7.06
CA GLY A 113 9.23 -3.85 5.71
C GLY A 113 10.64 -3.86 5.10
N ASP A 114 11.57 -3.08 5.64
CA ASP A 114 12.97 -3.07 5.22
C ASP A 114 13.80 -4.11 6.00
N ARG A 115 14.87 -4.63 5.38
CA ARG A 115 15.82 -5.56 6.02
C ARG A 115 17.03 -4.85 6.64
N GLU A 116 17.21 -3.56 6.40
CA GLU A 116 18.24 -2.77 7.09
C GLU A 116 18.06 -2.85 8.62
N ASP A 117 19.14 -2.65 9.40
CA ASP A 117 19.15 -2.85 10.85
C ASP A 117 18.39 -1.75 11.61
N ILE A 118 17.08 -1.66 11.38
CA ILE A 118 16.14 -0.77 12.06
C ILE A 118 16.10 -1.04 13.58
N TYR A 119 16.52 -2.22 14.02
CA TYR A 119 16.42 -2.63 15.41
C TYR A 119 17.45 -1.92 16.27
N SER A 120 18.63 -1.60 15.73
CA SER A 120 19.62 -0.73 16.39
C SER A 120 19.05 0.66 16.70
N GLY A 121 18.36 1.28 15.73
CA GLY A 121 17.69 2.57 15.91
C GLY A 121 16.51 2.51 16.89
N ILE A 122 15.77 1.40 16.90
CA ILE A 122 14.71 1.16 17.90
C ILE A 122 15.32 1.01 19.30
N GLU A 123 16.39 0.21 19.46
CA GLU A 123 17.08 0.01 20.72
C GLU A 123 17.59 1.32 21.31
N ALA A 124 18.28 2.13 20.50
CA ALA A 124 18.70 3.48 20.89
C ALA A 124 17.52 4.38 21.30
N GLY A 125 16.40 4.32 20.57
CA GLY A 125 15.19 5.09 20.91
C GLY A 125 14.51 4.64 22.22
N LEU A 126 14.72 3.38 22.62
CA LEU A 126 14.17 2.78 23.84
C LEU A 126 15.13 2.83 25.03
N GLU A 127 16.36 3.30 24.83
CA GLU A 127 17.37 3.38 25.87
C GLU A 127 16.90 4.23 27.07
N GLY A 128 17.18 3.74 28.28
CA GLY A 128 16.79 4.39 29.53
C GLY A 128 15.29 4.36 29.86
N LEU A 129 14.46 3.70 29.04
CA LEU A 129 13.03 3.60 29.30
C LEU A 129 12.69 2.40 30.20
N GLU A 130 11.99 2.63 31.30
CA GLU A 130 11.41 1.56 32.11
C GLU A 130 10.13 1.00 31.44
N ILE A 131 10.30 0.06 30.51
CA ILE A 131 9.21 -0.49 29.69
C ILE A 131 8.43 -1.57 30.46
N GLY A 132 7.19 -1.26 30.85
CA GLY A 132 6.29 -2.19 31.54
C GLY A 132 5.36 -2.98 30.62
N VAL A 133 5.06 -2.44 29.42
CA VAL A 133 4.17 -3.06 28.44
C VAL A 133 4.77 -2.99 27.05
N LEU A 134 4.84 -4.12 26.34
CA LEU A 134 5.15 -4.17 24.91
C LEU A 134 3.92 -4.66 24.14
N VAL A 135 3.49 -3.92 23.12
CA VAL A 135 2.43 -4.32 22.19
C VAL A 135 3.02 -4.55 20.81
N ASN A 136 3.27 -5.81 20.48
CA ASN A 136 3.68 -6.23 19.14
C ASN A 136 2.44 -6.33 18.24
N ASN A 137 2.09 -5.20 17.62
CA ASN A 137 0.90 -5.07 16.78
C ASN A 137 1.23 -4.92 15.28
N VAL A 138 2.44 -4.48 14.93
CA VAL A 138 2.81 -4.32 13.51
C VAL A 138 2.57 -5.62 12.73
N GLY A 139 2.00 -5.49 11.54
CA GLY A 139 1.62 -6.63 10.74
C GLY A 139 1.08 -6.20 9.38
N ILE A 140 1.23 -7.08 8.40
CA ILE A 140 0.57 -6.98 7.10
C ILE A 140 -0.31 -8.19 6.84
N ALA A 141 -1.32 -8.00 6.00
CA ALA A 141 -2.20 -9.03 5.50
C ALA A 141 -2.32 -8.90 3.98
N TYR A 142 -2.98 -9.86 3.36
CA TYR A 142 -3.30 -9.80 1.93
C TYR A 142 -4.20 -8.61 1.62
N VAL A 143 -4.01 -8.01 0.44
CA VAL A 143 -4.93 -6.98 -0.08
C VAL A 143 -6.32 -7.57 -0.31
N TYR A 144 -6.39 -8.83 -0.75
CA TYR A 144 -7.59 -9.63 -0.94
C TYR A 144 -7.21 -11.13 -0.90
N PRO A 145 -8.14 -12.05 -0.61
CA PRO A 145 -7.83 -13.48 -0.62
C PRO A 145 -7.45 -13.96 -2.02
N GLU A 146 -6.36 -14.70 -2.14
CA GLU A 146 -5.83 -15.19 -3.41
C GLU A 146 -5.17 -16.58 -3.24
N TYR A 147 -5.20 -17.40 -4.29
CA TYR A 147 -4.46 -18.66 -4.31
C TYR A 147 -2.97 -18.40 -4.17
N PHE A 148 -2.26 -19.28 -3.48
CA PHE A 148 -0.86 -19.08 -3.12
C PHE A 148 0.04 -18.77 -4.32
N LEU A 149 -0.12 -19.51 -5.42
CA LEU A 149 0.67 -19.30 -6.65
C LEU A 149 0.23 -18.06 -7.45
N ASP A 150 -0.98 -17.55 -7.21
CA ASP A 150 -1.54 -16.38 -7.90
C ASP A 150 -1.29 -15.08 -7.12
N VAL A 151 -0.58 -15.14 -5.98
CA VAL A 151 -0.24 -13.95 -5.19
C VAL A 151 0.73 -13.08 -5.99
N PRO A 152 0.41 -11.78 -6.21
CA PRO A 152 1.32 -10.89 -6.92
C PRO A 152 2.67 -10.76 -6.20
N ASP A 153 3.77 -10.83 -6.96
CA ASP A 153 5.14 -10.78 -6.44
C ASP A 153 5.34 -11.77 -5.27
N LEU A 154 5.00 -13.05 -5.48
CA LEU A 154 4.93 -14.04 -4.41
C LEU A 154 6.18 -14.07 -3.53
N ASP A 155 7.38 -14.15 -4.09
CA ASP A 155 8.63 -14.21 -3.32
C ASP A 155 8.81 -12.98 -2.41
N LYS A 156 8.60 -11.78 -2.97
CA LYS A 156 8.65 -10.53 -2.19
C LYS A 156 7.56 -10.48 -1.12
N THR A 157 6.38 -11.01 -1.41
CA THR A 157 5.27 -11.08 -0.45
C THR A 157 5.59 -12.06 0.68
N VAL A 158 6.22 -13.20 0.37
CA VAL A 158 6.70 -14.19 1.35
C VAL A 158 7.70 -13.54 2.28
N ASP A 159 8.80 -12.99 1.74
CA ASP A 159 9.85 -12.35 2.52
C ASP A 159 9.31 -11.22 3.40
N LYS A 160 8.50 -10.34 2.81
CA LYS A 160 7.94 -9.18 3.51
C LYS A 160 6.98 -9.58 4.63
N MET A 161 6.12 -10.58 4.39
CA MET A 161 5.14 -11.00 5.40
C MET A 161 5.82 -11.76 6.55
N ILE A 162 6.83 -12.58 6.26
CA ILE A 162 7.64 -13.23 7.29
C ILE A 162 8.40 -12.17 8.09
N ASN A 163 9.07 -11.21 7.45
CA ASN A 163 9.82 -10.18 8.16
C ASN A 163 8.91 -9.36 9.09
N ILE A 164 7.80 -8.83 8.57
CA ILE A 164 6.92 -7.95 9.34
C ILE A 164 6.11 -8.72 10.41
N ASN A 165 5.55 -9.89 10.08
CA ASN A 165 4.64 -10.58 11.01
C ASN A 165 5.36 -11.51 11.99
N ILE A 166 6.53 -12.06 11.62
CA ILE A 166 7.29 -13.04 12.41
C ILE A 166 8.55 -12.40 12.99
N MET A 167 9.43 -11.84 12.15
CA MET A 167 10.73 -11.34 12.65
C MET A 167 10.56 -10.18 13.63
N ALA A 168 9.65 -9.24 13.33
CA ALA A 168 9.39 -8.10 14.18
C ALA A 168 8.99 -8.49 15.61
N VAL A 169 8.07 -9.47 15.78
CA VAL A 169 7.62 -9.89 17.12
C VAL A 169 8.77 -10.53 17.91
N CYS A 170 9.63 -11.33 17.26
CA CYS A 170 10.76 -11.98 17.91
C CYS A 170 11.81 -10.94 18.35
N LYS A 171 12.19 -10.04 17.45
CA LYS A 171 13.22 -9.03 17.69
C LYS A 171 12.80 -7.99 18.72
N MET A 172 11.57 -7.46 18.61
CA MET A 172 11.03 -6.53 19.62
C MET A 172 10.92 -7.16 20.99
N THR A 173 10.49 -8.43 21.06
CA THR A 173 10.46 -9.16 22.33
C THR A 173 11.86 -9.31 22.92
N ARG A 174 12.86 -9.68 22.11
CA ARG A 174 14.27 -9.77 22.55
C ARG A 174 14.80 -8.45 23.10
N LEU A 175 14.44 -7.31 22.50
CA LEU A 175 14.90 -5.98 22.95
C LEU A 175 14.33 -5.60 24.32
N VAL A 176 13.06 -5.92 24.58
CA VAL A 176 12.36 -5.42 25.77
C VAL A 176 12.38 -6.41 26.96
N LEU A 177 12.36 -7.71 26.67
CA LEU A 177 12.20 -8.75 27.69
C LEU A 177 13.31 -8.75 28.77
N PRO A 178 14.61 -8.53 28.47
CA PRO A 178 15.66 -8.53 29.50
C PRO A 178 15.38 -7.52 30.63
N GLY A 179 15.03 -6.28 30.29
CA GLY A 179 14.70 -5.27 31.30
C GLY A 179 13.44 -5.58 32.11
N MET A 180 12.45 -6.25 31.51
CA MET A 180 11.28 -6.74 32.27
C MET A 180 11.66 -7.84 33.28
N LEU A 181 12.59 -8.73 32.90
CA LEU A 181 13.05 -9.83 33.76
C LEU A 181 13.84 -9.34 34.96
N GLU A 182 14.72 -8.35 34.77
CA GLU A 182 15.46 -7.71 35.87
C GLU A 182 14.52 -7.18 36.95
N ARG A 183 13.34 -6.68 36.55
CA ARG A 183 12.32 -6.17 37.48
C ARG A 183 11.27 -7.22 37.89
N SER A 184 11.34 -8.43 37.32
CA SER A 184 10.36 -9.51 37.50
C SER A 184 8.90 -9.08 37.31
N LYS A 185 8.66 -8.11 36.42
CA LYS A 185 7.33 -7.60 36.10
C LYS A 185 7.31 -7.04 34.69
N GLY A 186 6.27 -7.39 33.93
CA GLY A 186 6.06 -6.88 32.59
C GLY A 186 4.97 -7.62 31.84
N VAL A 187 4.42 -6.97 30.82
CA VAL A 187 3.39 -7.55 29.95
C VAL A 187 3.82 -7.43 28.49
N ILE A 188 3.77 -8.53 27.76
CA ILE A 188 3.97 -8.57 26.31
C ILE A 188 2.66 -9.03 25.65
N LEU A 189 2.08 -8.16 24.82
CA LEU A 189 0.88 -8.40 24.05
C LEU A 189 1.26 -8.61 22.58
N ASN A 190 1.11 -9.84 22.11
CA ASN A 190 1.41 -10.19 20.72
C ASN A 190 0.11 -10.33 19.94
N ILE A 191 -0.10 -9.42 18.98
CA ILE A 191 -1.34 -9.37 18.19
C ILE A 191 -1.26 -10.36 17.04
N SER A 192 -1.86 -11.52 17.27
CA SER A 192 -2.08 -12.56 16.26
C SER A 192 -3.37 -12.25 15.46
N SER A 193 -4.19 -13.26 15.15
CA SER A 193 -5.47 -13.17 14.47
C SER A 193 -6.25 -14.48 14.65
N ALA A 194 -7.59 -14.42 14.60
CA ALA A 194 -8.42 -15.61 14.47
C ALA A 194 -8.06 -16.46 13.22
N ALA A 195 -7.49 -15.85 12.18
CA ALA A 195 -6.96 -16.57 11.02
C ALA A 195 -5.75 -17.48 11.36
N GLY A 196 -5.12 -17.31 12.52
CA GLY A 196 -4.06 -18.19 13.03
C GLY A 196 -4.59 -19.38 13.83
N MET A 197 -5.88 -19.43 14.16
CA MET A 197 -6.47 -20.55 14.92
C MET A 197 -6.66 -21.80 14.05
N TYR A 198 -6.88 -21.61 12.74
CA TYR A 198 -7.11 -22.67 11.78
C TYR A 198 -6.46 -22.33 10.44
N PRO A 199 -6.03 -23.32 9.64
CA PRO A 199 -5.63 -23.08 8.27
C PRO A 199 -6.73 -22.31 7.51
N THR A 200 -6.40 -21.13 7.00
CA THR A 200 -7.35 -20.27 6.29
C THR A 200 -7.01 -20.21 4.80
N PRO A 201 -7.67 -21.00 3.94
CA PRO A 201 -7.39 -21.03 2.50
C PRO A 201 -7.53 -19.65 1.85
N LEU A 202 -6.72 -19.39 0.82
CA LEU A 202 -6.58 -18.10 0.13
C LEU A 202 -5.96 -16.96 0.97
N LEU A 203 -5.61 -17.24 2.24
CA LEU A 203 -4.83 -16.37 3.13
C LEU A 203 -3.73 -17.19 3.82
N THR A 204 -3.27 -18.27 3.16
CA THR A 204 -2.46 -19.33 3.77
C THR A 204 -1.19 -18.80 4.45
N LEU A 205 -0.43 -17.94 3.79
CA LEU A 205 0.80 -17.36 4.36
C LEU A 205 0.49 -16.51 5.59
N TYR A 206 -0.55 -15.68 5.52
CA TYR A 206 -0.95 -14.82 6.63
C TYR A 206 -1.40 -15.65 7.83
N SER A 207 -2.28 -16.62 7.58
CA SER A 207 -2.74 -17.60 8.57
C SER A 207 -1.57 -18.30 9.26
N ALA A 208 -0.59 -18.78 8.49
CA ALA A 208 0.62 -19.40 9.02
C ALA A 208 1.45 -18.44 9.88
N THR A 209 1.68 -17.20 9.43
CA THR A 209 2.42 -16.20 10.25
C THR A 209 1.71 -15.89 11.56
N LYS A 210 0.37 -15.86 11.57
CA LYS A 210 -0.41 -15.59 12.79
C LYS A 210 -0.47 -16.81 13.71
N ALA A 211 -0.49 -18.02 13.17
CA ALA A 211 -0.29 -19.23 13.95
C ALA A 211 1.08 -19.22 14.63
N PHE A 212 2.16 -18.85 13.92
CA PHE A 212 3.49 -18.68 14.52
C PHE A 212 3.44 -17.73 15.72
N VAL A 213 2.88 -16.52 15.56
CA VAL A 213 2.78 -15.53 16.64
C VAL A 213 2.04 -16.11 17.85
N ASP A 214 0.97 -16.89 17.63
CA ASP A 214 0.23 -17.54 18.72
C ASP A 214 1.07 -18.58 19.47
N TYR A 215 1.68 -19.53 18.76
CA TYR A 215 2.53 -20.55 19.39
C TYR A 215 3.75 -19.95 20.08
N PHE A 216 4.41 -18.97 19.44
CA PHE A 216 5.53 -18.22 20.02
C PHE A 216 5.14 -17.56 21.34
N SER A 217 3.99 -16.90 21.38
CA SER A 217 3.51 -16.21 22.58
C SER A 217 3.18 -17.18 23.72
N ARG A 218 2.53 -18.32 23.41
CA ARG A 218 2.19 -19.33 24.41
C ARG A 218 3.42 -20.03 24.96
N GLY A 219 4.43 -20.29 24.12
CA GLY A 219 5.73 -20.80 24.53
C GLY A 219 6.43 -19.84 25.50
N LEU A 220 6.61 -18.58 25.09
CA LEU A 220 7.21 -17.56 25.96
C LEU A 220 6.45 -17.35 27.26
N HIS A 221 5.12 -17.38 27.25
CA HIS A 221 4.36 -17.28 28.49
C HIS A 221 4.68 -18.43 29.44
N ALA A 222 4.76 -19.67 28.94
CA ALA A 222 5.11 -20.81 29.75
C ALA A 222 6.53 -20.70 30.34
N GLU A 223 7.49 -20.18 29.57
CA GLU A 223 8.88 -19.99 29.96
C GLU A 223 9.07 -18.90 31.03
N TYR A 224 8.31 -17.80 30.96
CA TYR A 224 8.57 -16.60 31.75
C TYR A 224 7.48 -16.25 32.78
N LYS A 225 6.34 -16.95 32.82
CA LYS A 225 5.27 -16.69 33.81
C LYS A 225 5.73 -16.79 35.27
N SER A 226 6.61 -17.74 35.58
CA SER A 226 7.14 -17.92 36.94
C SER A 226 8.12 -16.82 37.33
N LYS A 227 8.61 -16.06 36.35
CA LYS A 227 9.49 -14.90 36.51
C LYS A 227 8.72 -13.57 36.51
N GLY A 228 7.40 -13.63 36.69
CA GLY A 228 6.52 -12.46 36.78
C GLY A 228 6.20 -11.79 35.44
N ILE A 229 6.52 -12.42 34.30
CA ILE A 229 6.24 -11.87 32.96
C ILE A 229 4.97 -12.49 32.39
N ILE A 230 4.02 -11.65 32.02
CA ILE A 230 2.81 -12.06 31.33
C ILE A 230 3.05 -11.89 29.83
N VAL A 231 2.93 -12.98 29.08
CA VAL A 231 2.92 -12.93 27.61
C VAL A 231 1.56 -13.43 27.17
N GLN A 232 0.83 -12.61 26.41
CA GLN A 232 -0.52 -12.93 25.98
C GLN A 232 -0.60 -12.87 24.46
N SER A 233 -1.11 -13.96 23.86
CA SER A 233 -1.53 -13.97 22.46
C SER A 233 -2.95 -13.44 22.33
N VAL A 234 -3.12 -12.44 21.47
CA VAL A 234 -4.41 -11.81 21.19
C VAL A 234 -4.82 -12.18 19.77
N LEU A 235 -5.94 -12.90 19.60
CA LEU A 235 -6.43 -13.44 18.33
C LEU A 235 -7.74 -12.75 17.92
N PRO A 236 -7.69 -11.49 17.47
CA PRO A 236 -8.86 -10.75 17.04
C PRO A 236 -9.54 -11.43 15.85
N TYR A 237 -10.88 -11.47 15.88
CA TYR A 237 -11.67 -11.53 14.66
C TYR A 237 -11.72 -10.13 14.02
N TYR A 238 -12.67 -9.87 13.11
CA TYR A 238 -12.76 -8.58 12.47
C TYR A 238 -13.00 -7.44 13.47
N VAL A 239 -12.13 -6.42 13.42
CA VAL A 239 -12.25 -5.15 14.14
C VAL A 239 -12.33 -4.03 13.10
N ALA A 240 -13.19 -3.03 13.32
CA ALA A 240 -13.47 -1.97 12.36
C ALA A 240 -12.25 -1.04 12.15
N THR A 241 -11.34 -1.45 11.27
CA THR A 241 -10.07 -0.77 10.96
C THR A 241 -9.91 -0.55 9.45
N LYS A 242 -9.01 0.34 9.05
CA LYS A 242 -8.65 0.52 7.62
C LYS A 242 -8.14 -0.77 6.98
N MET A 243 -7.36 -1.58 7.70
CA MET A 243 -6.86 -2.87 7.22
C MET A 243 -7.99 -3.85 6.90
N SER A 244 -9.00 -3.95 7.78
CA SER A 244 -10.18 -4.80 7.57
C SER A 244 -11.14 -4.28 6.49
N LYS A 245 -10.99 -3.01 6.07
CA LYS A 245 -11.89 -2.28 5.16
C LYS A 245 -13.33 -2.13 5.69
N ILE A 246 -13.54 -2.31 7.00
CA ILE A 246 -14.82 -2.12 7.68
C ILE A 246 -14.88 -0.69 8.22
N ARG A 247 -15.93 0.06 7.86
CA ARG A 247 -16.10 1.47 8.24
C ARG A 247 -16.98 1.70 9.46
N LYS A 248 -18.01 0.87 9.63
CA LYS A 248 -18.98 1.02 10.72
C LYS A 248 -18.80 -0.14 11.70
N PRO A 249 -18.59 0.14 13.00
CA PRO A 249 -18.53 -0.90 14.01
C PRO A 249 -19.91 -1.55 14.18
N THR A 250 -19.91 -2.85 14.44
CA THR A 250 -21.08 -3.66 14.82
C THR A 250 -20.75 -4.45 16.08
N PHE A 251 -21.73 -5.14 16.65
CA PHE A 251 -21.52 -5.95 17.85
C PHE A 251 -20.41 -7.01 17.69
N ASP A 252 -20.40 -7.72 16.56
CA ASP A 252 -19.38 -8.71 16.19
C ASP A 252 -18.10 -8.09 15.60
N LYS A 253 -18.14 -6.81 15.20
CA LYS A 253 -17.02 -6.05 14.62
C LYS A 253 -16.83 -4.74 15.38
N PRO A 254 -16.33 -4.78 16.62
CA PRO A 254 -16.22 -3.59 17.46
C PRO A 254 -15.27 -2.54 16.86
N SER A 255 -15.36 -1.31 17.38
CA SER A 255 -14.34 -0.29 17.13
C SER A 255 -13.01 -0.72 17.77
N PRO A 256 -11.85 -0.24 17.27
CA PRO A 256 -10.56 -0.54 17.87
C PRO A 256 -10.49 -0.19 19.36
N GLU A 257 -11.07 0.93 19.77
CA GLU A 257 -11.06 1.42 21.16
C GLU A 257 -11.88 0.50 22.07
N THR A 258 -13.08 0.11 21.61
CA THR A 258 -13.95 -0.82 22.34
C THR A 258 -13.28 -2.19 22.46
N TYR A 259 -12.68 -2.66 21.38
CA TYR A 259 -11.96 -3.94 21.34
C TYR A 259 -10.78 -3.94 22.32
N VAL A 260 -9.91 -2.93 22.26
CA VAL A 260 -8.70 -2.85 23.10
C VAL A 260 -9.05 -2.73 24.58
N ARG A 261 -10.07 -1.94 24.93
CA ARG A 261 -10.52 -1.83 26.33
C ARG A 261 -10.93 -3.19 26.88
N ALA A 262 -11.70 -3.96 26.11
CA ALA A 262 -12.07 -5.33 26.48
C ALA A 262 -10.84 -6.25 26.52
N ALA A 263 -9.94 -6.15 25.54
CA ALA A 263 -8.77 -7.03 25.43
C ALA A 263 -7.82 -6.87 26.61
N LEU A 264 -7.54 -5.63 27.02
CA LEU A 264 -6.76 -5.35 28.23
C LEU A 264 -7.42 -5.87 29.51
N GLY A 265 -8.74 -6.04 29.53
CA GLY A 265 -9.47 -6.69 30.61
C GLY A 265 -9.11 -8.16 30.81
N THR A 266 -8.59 -8.82 29.76
CA THR A 266 -8.24 -10.24 29.79
C THR A 266 -6.79 -10.52 30.20
N VAL A 267 -5.95 -9.48 30.31
CA VAL A 267 -4.52 -9.62 30.65
C VAL A 267 -4.36 -10.26 32.03
N GLY A 268 -3.49 -11.26 32.12
CA GLY A 268 -3.25 -12.03 33.34
C GLY A 268 -4.35 -13.06 33.69
N LEU A 269 -5.49 -13.03 33.00
CA LEU A 269 -6.56 -14.02 33.19
C LEU A 269 -6.46 -15.17 32.19
N GLN A 270 -5.96 -14.89 30.98
CA GLN A 270 -5.72 -15.89 29.93
C GLN A 270 -4.41 -15.62 29.21
N SER A 271 -3.68 -16.66 28.83
CA SER A 271 -2.51 -16.55 27.96
C SER A 271 -2.86 -16.43 26.47
N GLN A 272 -4.06 -16.87 26.10
CA GLN A 272 -4.63 -16.81 24.76
C GLN A 272 -6.05 -16.24 24.84
N THR A 273 -6.35 -15.20 24.07
CA THR A 273 -7.63 -14.49 24.13
C THR A 273 -8.08 -14.02 22.75
N ASN A 274 -9.39 -13.97 22.50
CA ASN A 274 -9.94 -13.30 21.33
C ASN A 274 -10.24 -11.80 21.57
N GLY A 275 -9.84 -11.26 22.73
CA GLY A 275 -9.87 -9.84 23.07
C GLY A 275 -11.23 -9.29 23.52
N CYS A 276 -12.35 -9.74 22.97
CA CYS A 276 -13.68 -9.32 23.45
C CYS A 276 -14.68 -10.48 23.50
N LEU A 277 -15.73 -10.33 24.31
CA LEU A 277 -16.73 -11.38 24.53
C LEU A 277 -17.39 -11.89 23.24
N PRO A 278 -17.85 -11.04 22.30
CA PRO A 278 -18.41 -11.52 21.03
C PRO A 278 -17.41 -12.38 20.24
N HIS A 279 -16.14 -11.99 20.21
CA HIS A 279 -15.07 -12.72 19.54
C HIS A 279 -14.74 -14.03 20.26
N ALA A 280 -14.77 -14.06 21.58
CA ALA A 280 -14.57 -15.28 22.36
C ALA A 280 -15.71 -16.29 22.17
N LEU A 281 -16.97 -15.83 22.08
CA LEU A 281 -18.12 -16.68 21.76
C LEU A 281 -18.00 -17.26 20.35
N MET A 282 -17.58 -16.46 19.36
CA MET A 282 -17.28 -16.95 18.02
C MET A 282 -16.17 -18.01 18.06
N GLY A 283 -15.05 -17.75 18.73
CA GLY A 283 -13.97 -18.72 18.90
C GLY A 283 -14.43 -20.03 19.51
N TRP A 284 -15.26 -19.96 20.55
CA TRP A 284 -15.84 -21.13 21.20
C TRP A 284 -16.74 -21.92 20.25
N ILE A 285 -17.64 -21.27 19.49
CA ILE A 285 -18.49 -21.95 18.50
C ILE A 285 -17.64 -22.63 17.43
N PHE A 286 -16.63 -21.95 16.90
CA PHE A 286 -15.72 -22.56 15.91
C PHE A 286 -14.97 -23.75 16.48
N SER A 287 -14.63 -23.75 17.78
CA SER A 287 -13.96 -24.88 18.44
C SER A 287 -14.81 -26.15 18.54
N LEU A 288 -16.13 -26.05 18.35
CA LEU A 288 -17.06 -27.19 18.34
C LEU A 288 -17.14 -27.87 16.96
N LEU A 289 -16.64 -27.22 15.90
CA LEU A 289 -16.74 -27.71 14.53
C LEU A 289 -15.49 -28.53 14.13
N PRO A 290 -15.66 -29.60 13.35
CA PRO A 290 -14.52 -30.31 12.79
C PRO A 290 -13.68 -29.43 11.86
N THR A 291 -12.35 -29.55 11.92
CA THR A 291 -11.42 -28.75 11.11
C THR A 291 -11.73 -28.74 9.61
N PRO A 292 -12.06 -29.87 8.94
CA PRO A 292 -12.42 -29.85 7.52
C PRO A 292 -13.66 -28.99 7.21
N ALA A 293 -14.65 -28.98 8.11
CA ALA A 293 -15.85 -28.16 7.95
C ALA A 293 -15.51 -26.67 8.03
N ILE A 294 -14.64 -26.28 8.97
CA ILE A 294 -14.13 -24.90 9.11
C ILE A 294 -13.37 -24.48 7.85
N ILE A 295 -12.44 -25.32 7.38
CA ILE A 295 -11.63 -25.05 6.17
C ILE A 295 -12.53 -24.85 4.95
N ASN A 296 -13.53 -25.72 4.76
CA ASN A 296 -14.49 -25.61 3.66
C ASN A 296 -15.33 -24.32 3.74
N PHE A 297 -15.81 -23.97 4.94
CA PHE A 297 -16.53 -22.73 5.17
C PHE A 297 -15.68 -21.48 4.87
N LEU A 298 -14.43 -21.45 5.36
CA LEU A 298 -13.48 -20.37 5.10
C LEU A 298 -13.12 -20.27 3.62
N MET A 299 -12.88 -21.41 2.95
CA MET A 299 -12.61 -21.46 1.51
C MET A 299 -13.77 -20.87 0.70
N LYS A 300 -15.02 -21.27 0.99
CA LYS A 300 -16.22 -20.73 0.34
C LYS A 300 -16.35 -19.22 0.58
N THR A 301 -16.14 -18.77 1.81
CA THR A 301 -16.23 -17.36 2.19
C THR A 301 -15.16 -16.53 1.48
N ASN A 302 -13.90 -16.97 1.49
CA ASN A 302 -12.78 -16.27 0.88
C ASN A 302 -12.87 -16.25 -0.65
N LYS A 303 -13.37 -17.32 -1.29
CA LYS A 303 -13.71 -17.29 -2.74
C LYS A 303 -14.73 -16.22 -3.05
N GLY A 304 -15.76 -16.06 -2.21
CA GLY A 304 -16.76 -15.00 -2.36
C GLY A 304 -16.16 -13.60 -2.21
N VAL A 305 -15.28 -13.38 -1.22
CA VAL A 305 -14.57 -12.10 -1.04
C VAL A 305 -13.67 -11.80 -2.24
N ARG A 306 -12.90 -12.79 -2.70
CA ARG A 306 -12.06 -12.71 -3.89
C ARG A 306 -12.87 -12.33 -5.12
N ALA A 307 -13.95 -13.06 -5.41
CA ALA A 307 -14.81 -12.79 -6.55
C ALA A 307 -15.39 -11.37 -6.54
N ARG A 308 -15.86 -10.89 -5.37
CA ARG A 308 -16.34 -9.51 -5.21
C ARG A 308 -15.22 -8.49 -5.45
N TYR A 309 -14.02 -8.73 -4.93
CA TYR A 309 -12.88 -7.84 -5.14
C TYR A 309 -12.49 -7.77 -6.62
N LEU A 310 -12.34 -8.92 -7.28
CA LEU A 310 -12.00 -8.99 -8.71
C LEU A 310 -13.10 -8.37 -9.58
N LYS A 311 -14.38 -8.59 -9.27
CA LYS A 311 -15.51 -7.93 -9.94
C LYS A 311 -15.42 -6.41 -9.78
N LYS A 312 -15.22 -5.91 -8.57
CA LYS A 312 -15.06 -4.47 -8.31
C LYS A 312 -13.85 -3.88 -9.02
N MET A 313 -12.74 -4.61 -9.10
CA MET A 313 -11.56 -4.18 -9.85
C MET A 313 -11.81 -4.18 -11.36
N LYS A 314 -12.52 -5.18 -11.88
CA LYS A 314 -12.96 -5.23 -13.29
C LYS A 314 -13.90 -4.07 -13.61
N GLU A 315 -14.89 -3.79 -12.77
CA GLU A 315 -15.79 -2.65 -12.89
C GLU A 315 -15.06 -1.32 -12.77
N LYS A 316 -14.10 -1.19 -11.84
CA LYS A 316 -13.26 0.03 -11.71
C LYS A 316 -12.39 0.21 -12.95
N ARG A 317 -11.81 -0.86 -13.49
CA ARG A 317 -11.07 -0.86 -14.77
C ARG A 317 -12.00 -0.50 -15.94
N GLN A 318 -13.22 -1.03 -15.97
CA GLN A 318 -14.23 -0.71 -16.98
C GLN A 318 -14.71 0.73 -16.87
N ARG A 319 -15.00 1.24 -15.66
CA ARG A 319 -15.35 2.65 -15.42
C ARG A 319 -14.19 3.58 -15.77
N ALA A 320 -12.96 3.23 -15.43
CA ALA A 320 -11.77 3.99 -15.84
C ALA A 320 -11.57 3.99 -17.37
N ARG A 321 -11.98 2.91 -18.05
CA ARG A 321 -12.00 2.81 -19.52
C ARG A 321 -13.16 3.60 -20.15
N VAL A 322 -14.33 3.60 -19.53
CA VAL A 322 -15.56 4.28 -20.02
C VAL A 322 -15.56 5.78 -19.69
N GLN A 323 -14.93 6.21 -18.60
CA GLN A 323 -14.83 7.62 -18.19
C GLN A 323 -13.60 8.35 -18.77
N GLY A 324 -12.85 7.73 -19.69
CA GLY A 324 -11.73 8.40 -20.37
C GLY A 324 -10.78 9.17 -19.44
N GLY A 325 -10.20 8.55 -18.41
CA GLY A 325 -9.06 9.06 -17.64
C GLY A 325 -8.89 10.58 -17.38
N TRP A 326 -9.97 11.37 -17.26
CA TRP A 326 -9.96 12.79 -16.89
C TRP A 326 -11.09 13.05 -15.89
N ALA A 327 -10.92 12.53 -14.69
CA ALA A 327 -11.64 13.00 -13.51
C ALA A 327 -10.85 12.55 -12.27
N GLY A 328 -9.95 13.42 -11.80
CA GLY A 328 -9.51 13.36 -10.41
C GLY A 328 -10.76 13.42 -9.54
N GLY A 329 -11.01 12.36 -8.76
CA GLY A 329 -12.06 12.38 -7.75
C GLY A 329 -11.75 13.46 -6.70
N PRO A 330 -12.77 14.16 -6.16
CA PRO A 330 -12.56 15.32 -5.31
C PRO A 330 -11.98 14.87 -3.96
N ALA A 331 -10.72 15.22 -3.71
CA ALA A 331 -10.15 15.29 -2.37
C ALA A 331 -10.28 16.74 -1.89
N GLY A 332 -10.94 16.93 -0.74
CA GLY A 332 -10.71 18.09 0.12
C GLY A 332 -11.53 19.36 -0.14
N ARG A 333 -12.84 19.32 0.11
CA ARG A 333 -13.42 20.43 0.89
C ARG A 333 -13.22 20.06 2.35
N LEU A 334 -12.29 20.73 3.04
CA LEU A 334 -12.34 21.08 4.46
C LEU A 334 -11.06 21.83 4.87
N ALA A 335 -11.25 22.79 5.77
CA ALA A 335 -10.31 23.76 6.36
C ALA A 335 -9.92 24.92 5.42
N GLY A 336 -10.15 26.20 5.74
CA GLY A 336 -10.77 26.84 6.89
C GLY A 336 -10.52 28.35 6.76
N LYS A 337 -11.57 29.17 6.71
CA LYS A 337 -11.43 30.59 7.08
C LYS A 337 -11.72 30.68 8.57
N ALA A 338 -10.66 30.97 9.31
CA ALA A 338 -10.68 31.25 10.73
C ALA A 338 -11.66 32.38 11.03
N ARG A 339 -12.54 32.10 11.98
CA ARG A 339 -13.42 33.06 12.64
C ARG A 339 -12.55 33.84 13.62
N LEU A 340 -12.21 35.08 13.28
CA LEU A 340 -11.66 36.04 14.24
C LEU A 340 -12.78 36.49 15.18
N ALA A 341 -12.39 36.65 16.45
CA ALA A 341 -13.24 36.97 17.58
C ALA A 341 -14.00 38.29 17.39
N ALA A 342 -15.23 38.32 17.91
CA ALA A 342 -15.97 39.55 18.17
C ALA A 342 -15.91 39.85 19.67
N PRO A 343 -15.73 41.11 20.08
CA PRO A 343 -16.26 41.62 21.33
C PRO A 343 -17.55 42.43 21.08
N GLU A 344 -18.50 42.18 21.99
CA GLU A 344 -19.57 43.00 22.59
C GLU A 344 -20.32 44.12 21.80
N ALA A 345 -21.62 44.17 22.10
CA ALA A 345 -22.73 45.03 21.64
C ALA A 345 -22.56 46.53 22.05
N PRO A 346 -23.51 47.50 21.83
CA PRO A 346 -24.94 47.36 21.48
C PRO A 346 -25.59 48.48 20.58
N VAL A 347 -26.93 48.41 20.46
CA VAL A 347 -27.93 49.51 20.40
C VAL A 347 -28.66 49.82 19.06
N ALA A 348 -29.98 49.58 19.08
CA ALA A 348 -31.14 50.28 18.44
C ALA A 348 -31.17 50.46 16.90
N SER A 349 -32.29 50.60 16.19
CA SER A 349 -33.74 50.73 16.44
C SER A 349 -34.45 50.46 15.09
N SER A 350 -35.69 49.95 15.12
CA SER A 350 -36.60 50.05 13.96
C SER A 350 -37.21 51.48 13.89
N PRO A 351 -37.73 51.96 12.73
CA PRO A 351 -39.04 51.53 12.23
C PRO A 351 -39.20 51.47 10.68
N ALA A 352 -40.28 50.80 10.27
CA ALA A 352 -40.90 50.79 8.91
C ALA A 352 -41.77 52.08 8.69
N PRO A 353 -42.71 52.22 7.72
CA PRO A 353 -43.16 51.36 6.61
C PRO A 353 -43.59 52.10 5.28
N ALA A 354 -44.23 51.36 4.36
CA ALA A 354 -45.23 51.74 3.31
C ALA A 354 -44.78 51.39 1.86
N GLY A 355 -45.55 50.72 1.00
CA GLY A 355 -46.93 50.21 1.05
C GLY A 355 -47.32 49.33 -0.16
N ALA A 356 -48.54 48.73 -0.07
CA ALA A 356 -49.44 48.14 -1.10
C ALA A 356 -48.83 47.16 -2.14
N GLY A 357 -49.12 45.86 -2.23
CA GLY A 357 -50.37 45.06 -2.20
C GLY A 357 -50.42 44.20 -3.51
N PRO A 358 -51.30 43.20 -3.74
CA PRO A 358 -52.09 42.33 -2.87
C PRO A 358 -51.79 40.81 -3.05
N ALA A 359 -52.48 40.00 -2.25
CA ALA A 359 -52.34 38.57 -2.04
C ALA A 359 -52.60 37.64 -3.24
N TRP A 360 -51.84 36.52 -3.29
CA TRP A 360 -52.28 35.28 -3.92
C TRP A 360 -52.00 34.06 -3.04
N ARG A 361 -52.99 33.17 -3.03
CA ARG A 361 -53.23 32.01 -2.15
C ARG A 361 -52.09 31.01 -2.06
N ARG A 362 -51.93 30.42 -0.86
CA ARG A 362 -51.29 29.11 -0.63
C ARG A 362 -51.90 28.06 -1.56
N LYS A 363 -51.05 27.39 -2.34
CA LYS A 363 -51.33 26.06 -2.90
C LYS A 363 -50.30 25.11 -2.30
N ASP A 364 -50.81 24.09 -1.60
CA ASP A 364 -50.06 22.92 -1.20
C ASP A 364 -49.37 22.30 -2.42
N HIS A 365 -48.06 22.10 -2.33
CA HIS A 365 -47.31 21.28 -3.28
C HIS A 365 -46.78 20.07 -2.54
N SER A 366 -47.43 18.93 -2.82
CA SER A 366 -46.96 17.59 -2.48
C SER A 366 -45.52 17.43 -2.95
N HIS A 367 -44.63 17.06 -2.04
CA HIS A 367 -43.27 16.65 -2.36
C HIS A 367 -43.31 15.33 -3.17
N THR A 368 -43.35 15.42 -4.50
CA THR A 368 -42.98 14.30 -5.37
C THR A 368 -41.47 14.20 -5.42
N GLN A 369 -40.97 13.12 -4.85
CA GLN A 369 -39.57 12.72 -4.85
C GLN A 369 -39.15 12.43 -6.31
N LYS A 370 -38.48 13.39 -6.97
CA LYS A 370 -37.93 13.16 -8.32
C LYS A 370 -36.81 12.12 -8.24
N GLN A 371 -37.13 10.90 -8.67
CA GLN A 371 -36.17 9.83 -8.86
C GLN A 371 -35.38 10.11 -10.15
N PHE A 372 -34.09 10.39 -10.03
CA PHE A 372 -33.22 10.50 -11.20
C PHE A 372 -33.01 9.10 -11.79
N VAL A 373 -33.64 8.85 -12.94
CA VAL A 373 -33.37 7.68 -13.78
C VAL A 373 -32.32 8.10 -14.80
N PHE A 374 -31.16 7.44 -14.77
CA PHE A 374 -30.16 7.60 -15.83
C PHE A 374 -30.59 6.76 -17.04
N GLU A 375 -31.13 7.41 -18.06
CA GLU A 375 -31.29 6.81 -19.37
C GLU A 375 -29.98 6.96 -20.15
N LYS A 376 -29.41 5.83 -20.56
CA LYS A 376 -28.20 5.80 -21.37
C LYS A 376 -28.57 6.30 -22.78
N PRO A 377 -27.91 7.34 -23.32
CA PRO A 377 -28.13 7.76 -24.70
C PRO A 377 -27.89 6.58 -25.66
N SER A 378 -28.81 6.37 -26.59
CA SER A 378 -28.82 5.24 -27.52
C SER A 378 -27.72 5.31 -28.59
N GLU A 379 -27.14 6.48 -28.84
CA GLU A 379 -26.03 6.67 -29.77
C GLU A 379 -24.90 7.50 -29.15
N LEU A 380 -23.65 7.01 -29.28
CA LEU A 380 -22.46 7.81 -28.98
C LEU A 380 -22.29 8.84 -30.11
N GLU A 381 -22.43 10.13 -29.80
CA GLU A 381 -22.22 11.23 -30.76
C GLU A 381 -20.80 11.26 -31.38
N ARG A 382 -19.79 10.67 -30.73
CA ARG A 382 -18.41 10.53 -31.25
C ARG A 382 -17.77 9.24 -30.75
N LYS A 383 -17.29 8.37 -31.64
CA LYS A 383 -16.54 7.16 -31.27
C LYS A 383 -15.10 7.52 -30.92
N VAL A 384 -14.56 6.95 -29.84
CA VAL A 384 -13.14 7.07 -29.49
C VAL A 384 -12.31 6.37 -30.57
N PRO A 385 -11.31 7.04 -31.18
CA PRO A 385 -10.45 6.41 -32.17
C PRO A 385 -9.72 5.20 -31.58
N GLU A 386 -9.69 4.08 -32.32
CA GLU A 386 -8.82 2.96 -31.97
C GLU A 386 -7.36 3.35 -32.19
N ALA A 387 -6.48 2.93 -31.29
CA ALA A 387 -5.06 3.25 -31.40
C ALA A 387 -4.43 2.41 -32.52
N ALA A 388 -3.84 3.07 -33.52
CA ALA A 388 -3.12 2.37 -34.57
C ALA A 388 -1.81 1.78 -34.02
N VAL A 389 -1.41 0.62 -34.54
CA VAL A 389 -0.17 -0.06 -34.15
C VAL A 389 0.82 0.04 -35.31
N ILE A 390 2.04 0.50 -35.02
CA ILE A 390 3.15 0.57 -35.97
C ILE A 390 4.23 -0.41 -35.48
N ASP A 391 4.30 -1.56 -36.12
CA ASP A 391 5.22 -2.66 -35.79
C ASP A 391 6.10 -3.10 -36.98
N LYS A 392 5.92 -2.48 -38.15
CA LYS A 392 6.69 -2.78 -39.36
C LYS A 392 7.83 -1.77 -39.55
N PRO A 393 8.95 -2.19 -40.15
CA PRO A 393 10.02 -1.26 -40.52
C PRO A 393 9.50 -0.23 -41.53
N GLY A 394 9.91 1.03 -41.36
CA GLY A 394 9.58 2.08 -42.33
C GLY A 394 9.57 3.48 -41.75
N VAL A 395 9.39 4.43 -42.67
CA VAL A 395 9.21 5.85 -42.36
C VAL A 395 7.72 6.17 -42.37
N TYR A 396 7.23 6.75 -41.29
CA TYR A 396 5.82 7.08 -41.09
C TYR A 396 5.65 8.58 -40.86
N GLU A 397 4.86 9.22 -41.72
CA GLU A 397 4.40 10.60 -41.50
C GLU A 397 3.10 10.57 -40.68
N LEU A 398 3.19 11.01 -39.43
CA LEU A 398 2.11 10.91 -38.44
C LEU A 398 1.07 12.02 -38.61
N SER A 399 1.53 13.24 -38.88
CA SER A 399 0.66 14.41 -39.11
C SER A 399 1.37 15.45 -39.96
N LYS A 400 0.61 16.32 -40.63
CA LYS A 400 1.11 17.47 -41.41
C LYS A 400 0.77 18.83 -40.79
N GLU A 401 -0.18 18.84 -39.87
CA GLU A 401 -0.71 20.01 -39.17
C GLU A 401 -0.89 19.69 -37.68
N PRO A 402 -0.81 20.69 -36.79
CA PRO A 402 -0.67 22.13 -37.10
C PRO A 402 0.77 22.61 -37.35
N SER A 403 1.79 22.00 -36.76
CA SER A 403 3.14 22.59 -36.73
C SER A 403 4.09 22.09 -37.84
N GLY A 404 3.59 21.23 -38.73
CA GLY A 404 4.30 20.70 -39.88
C GLY A 404 4.31 19.18 -39.91
N ILE A 405 5.22 18.60 -40.70
CA ILE A 405 5.33 17.14 -40.84
C ILE A 405 5.92 16.56 -39.56
N SER A 406 5.13 15.77 -38.82
CA SER A 406 5.60 14.88 -37.76
C SER A 406 5.99 13.54 -38.37
N ARG A 407 7.23 13.08 -38.16
CA ARG A 407 7.76 11.86 -38.77
C ARG A 407 8.44 10.98 -37.75
N ILE A 408 8.24 9.67 -37.90
CA ILE A 408 9.03 8.65 -37.22
C ILE A 408 9.66 7.67 -38.20
N HIS A 409 10.79 7.08 -37.84
CA HIS A 409 11.44 6.00 -38.60
C HIS A 409 11.69 4.83 -37.65
N LEU A 410 11.05 3.69 -37.93
CA LEU A 410 11.21 2.47 -37.14
C LEU A 410 12.13 1.50 -37.86
N ILE A 411 13.21 1.09 -37.20
CA ILE A 411 14.25 0.21 -37.76
C ILE A 411 14.47 -0.95 -36.76
N PRO A 412 13.66 -2.02 -36.85
CA PRO A 412 13.87 -3.23 -36.07
C PRO A 412 15.18 -3.93 -36.45
N GLY A 413 15.84 -4.57 -35.48
CA GLY A 413 17.09 -5.30 -35.72
C GLY A 413 18.27 -4.39 -36.14
N PHE A 414 18.25 -3.11 -35.76
CA PHE A 414 19.37 -2.19 -36.02
C PHE A 414 20.68 -2.70 -35.38
N ILE A 415 20.55 -3.28 -34.18
CA ILE A 415 21.57 -4.14 -33.58
C ILE A 415 21.06 -5.58 -33.66
N ASP A 416 21.91 -6.48 -34.13
CA ASP A 416 21.63 -7.91 -34.18
C ASP A 416 21.36 -8.47 -32.78
N SER A 417 20.49 -9.48 -32.65
CA SER A 417 20.05 -9.99 -31.36
C SER A 417 21.20 -10.49 -30.48
N GLU A 418 22.20 -11.19 -31.04
CA GLU A 418 23.31 -11.71 -30.23
C GLU A 418 24.21 -10.58 -29.71
N GLN A 419 24.45 -9.58 -30.56
CA GLN A 419 25.20 -8.38 -30.17
C GLN A 419 24.42 -7.58 -29.11
N ALA A 420 23.11 -7.48 -29.29
CA ALA A 420 22.22 -6.74 -28.41
C ALA A 420 22.13 -7.38 -27.02
N ASP A 421 22.16 -8.72 -26.91
CA ASP A 421 22.18 -9.44 -25.63
C ASP A 421 23.44 -9.13 -24.83
N TRP A 422 24.61 -9.21 -25.47
CA TRP A 422 25.89 -8.88 -24.84
C TRP A 422 25.93 -7.40 -24.42
N MET A 423 25.51 -6.48 -25.29
CA MET A 423 25.44 -5.05 -24.97
C MET A 423 24.46 -4.78 -23.83
N PHE A 424 23.31 -5.44 -23.78
CA PHE A 424 22.35 -5.30 -22.70
C PHE A 424 22.95 -5.65 -21.34
N GLN A 425 23.67 -6.79 -21.24
CA GLN A 425 24.30 -7.20 -19.99
C GLN A 425 25.37 -6.21 -19.51
N GLN A 426 26.24 -5.77 -20.42
CA GLN A 426 27.28 -4.78 -20.10
C GLN A 426 26.68 -3.44 -19.66
N LEU A 427 25.71 -2.91 -20.41
CA LEU A 427 25.05 -1.64 -20.06
C LEU A 427 24.27 -1.75 -18.74
N LEU A 428 23.66 -2.90 -18.46
CA LEU A 428 22.94 -3.13 -17.21
C LEU A 428 23.88 -3.11 -16.00
N GLN A 429 25.08 -3.69 -16.14
CA GLN A 429 26.08 -3.79 -15.07
C GLN A 429 26.88 -2.51 -14.87
N ASP A 430 27.32 -1.86 -15.95
CA ASP A 430 28.38 -0.85 -15.89
C ASP A 430 27.85 0.60 -15.85
N ILE A 431 26.60 0.83 -16.24
CA ILE A 431 25.99 2.17 -16.13
C ILE A 431 25.65 2.44 -14.65
N PRO A 432 26.05 3.60 -14.08
CA PRO A 432 25.69 3.99 -12.73
C PRO A 432 24.22 4.43 -12.66
N TRP A 433 23.32 3.46 -12.54
CA TRP A 433 21.88 3.70 -12.50
C TRP A 433 21.47 4.38 -11.18
N GLY A 434 20.77 5.51 -11.27
CA GLY A 434 20.20 6.21 -10.13
C GLY A 434 18.68 6.37 -10.24
N GLN A 435 17.95 6.24 -9.14
CA GLN A 435 16.54 6.61 -9.08
C GLN A 435 16.44 8.07 -8.65
N ARG A 436 15.80 8.92 -9.47
CA ARG A 436 15.78 10.37 -9.26
C ARG A 436 14.47 10.82 -8.63
N THR A 437 14.54 11.91 -7.86
CA THR A 437 13.37 12.55 -7.25
C THR A 437 13.05 13.84 -7.99
N HIS A 438 11.83 13.95 -8.52
CA HIS A 438 11.28 15.17 -9.11
C HIS A 438 10.46 15.94 -8.09
N ILE A 439 10.43 17.26 -8.25
CA ILE A 439 9.55 18.15 -7.50
C ILE A 439 8.54 18.73 -8.50
N ARG A 440 7.27 18.32 -8.40
CA ARG A 440 6.18 18.92 -9.18
C ARG A 440 5.14 19.47 -8.22
N GLN A 441 4.90 20.78 -8.28
CA GLN A 441 3.89 21.47 -7.47
C GLN A 441 4.01 21.15 -5.97
N GLU A 442 5.22 21.35 -5.40
CA GLU A 442 5.54 21.18 -3.97
C GLU A 442 5.49 19.74 -3.42
N VAL A 443 5.32 18.72 -4.28
CA VAL A 443 5.39 17.30 -3.89
C VAL A 443 6.59 16.63 -4.56
N SER A 444 7.42 15.96 -3.76
CA SER A 444 8.51 15.12 -4.26
C SER A 444 7.99 13.74 -4.66
N PHE A 445 8.32 13.29 -5.87
CA PHE A 445 8.05 11.93 -6.33
C PHE A 445 9.28 11.34 -7.01
N GLU A 446 9.54 10.07 -6.75
CA GLU A 446 10.61 9.36 -7.45
C GLU A 446 10.17 8.96 -8.86
N GLU A 447 11.07 9.09 -9.82
CA GLU A 447 10.88 8.53 -11.15
C GLU A 447 10.67 7.02 -11.03
N PRO A 448 9.59 6.48 -11.63
CA PRO A 448 9.40 5.04 -11.69
C PRO A 448 10.25 4.45 -12.82
N ARG A 449 11.56 4.74 -12.83
CA ARG A 449 12.62 4.16 -13.68
C ARG A 449 13.98 4.63 -13.14
N LEU A 450 15.05 3.92 -13.48
CA LEU A 450 16.41 4.38 -13.20
C LEU A 450 16.96 5.15 -14.40
N THR A 451 17.71 6.22 -14.15
CA THR A 451 18.26 7.06 -15.22
C THR A 451 19.74 7.39 -14.98
N SER A 452 20.49 7.48 -16.08
CA SER A 452 21.86 7.99 -16.10
C SER A 452 22.03 8.89 -17.32
N TRP A 453 22.78 9.99 -17.18
CA TRP A 453 22.88 11.01 -18.21
C TRP A 453 24.33 11.31 -18.57
N TYR A 454 24.57 11.43 -19.87
CA TYR A 454 25.87 11.68 -20.49
C TYR A 454 25.71 12.81 -21.51
N GLY A 455 26.65 13.75 -21.56
CA GLY A 455 26.57 14.85 -22.51
C GLY A 455 27.62 15.93 -22.26
N GLU A 456 27.64 16.92 -23.15
CA GLU A 456 28.61 18.03 -23.12
C GLU A 456 28.10 19.25 -22.35
N LEU A 457 26.78 19.46 -22.29
CA LEU A 457 26.14 20.63 -21.70
C LEU A 457 25.12 20.23 -20.62
N PRO A 458 25.08 20.86 -19.43
CA PRO A 458 24.09 20.55 -18.42
C PRO A 458 22.67 20.57 -18.97
N TYR A 459 21.93 19.47 -18.83
CA TYR A 459 20.58 19.33 -19.35
C TYR A 459 19.55 19.61 -18.26
N THR A 460 18.59 20.50 -18.53
CA THR A 460 17.50 20.79 -17.61
C THR A 460 16.27 19.98 -18.01
N TYR A 461 16.06 18.85 -17.34
CA TYR A 461 14.83 18.07 -17.49
C TYR A 461 13.91 18.37 -16.32
N SER A 462 12.65 18.73 -16.58
CA SER A 462 11.63 18.99 -15.54
C SER A 462 12.10 19.95 -14.43
N ARG A 463 12.85 21.01 -14.81
CA ARG A 463 13.39 22.07 -13.92
C ARG A 463 14.53 21.66 -12.98
N ILE A 464 15.21 20.54 -13.24
CA ILE A 464 16.41 20.11 -12.49
C ILE A 464 17.59 20.01 -13.46
N THR A 465 18.67 20.75 -13.15
CA THR A 465 19.91 20.73 -13.92
C THR A 465 20.68 19.43 -13.65
N MET A 466 20.88 18.62 -14.68
CA MET A 466 21.67 17.39 -14.62
C MET A 466 23.14 17.73 -14.87
N GLN A 467 24.02 17.32 -13.95
CA GLN A 467 25.47 17.33 -14.21
C GLN A 467 25.83 16.12 -15.09
N PRO A 468 26.58 16.31 -16.20
CA PRO A 468 26.92 15.21 -17.09
C PRO A 468 27.87 14.27 -16.41
N ASN A 469 27.69 12.96 -16.62
CA ASN A 469 28.77 12.04 -16.35
C ASN A 469 29.87 12.26 -17.41
N PRO A 470 31.08 12.71 -17.01
CA PRO A 470 32.15 13.00 -17.97
C PRO A 470 32.69 11.71 -18.62
N ASN A 471 32.49 10.55 -17.99
CA ASN A 471 33.08 9.30 -18.40
C ASN A 471 32.10 8.47 -19.24
N TRP A 472 32.05 8.76 -20.54
CA TRP A 472 31.26 7.97 -21.48
C TRP A 472 31.73 6.51 -21.51
N HIS A 473 30.81 5.58 -21.26
CA HIS A 473 31.08 4.16 -21.40
C HIS A 473 31.43 3.84 -22.87
N PRO A 474 32.47 3.03 -23.16
CA PRO A 474 32.91 2.76 -24.54
C PRO A 474 31.79 2.26 -25.47
N LEU A 475 30.88 1.43 -24.95
CA LEU A 475 29.70 0.99 -25.71
C LEU A 475 28.74 2.12 -26.08
N LEU A 476 28.55 3.10 -25.19
CA LEU A 476 27.68 4.24 -25.47
C LEU A 476 28.28 5.10 -26.58
N THR A 477 29.61 5.29 -26.57
CA THR A 477 30.33 6.00 -27.63
C THR A 477 30.27 5.26 -28.98
N MET A 478 30.41 3.93 -28.97
CA MET A 478 30.30 3.10 -30.17
C MET A 478 28.88 3.16 -30.75
N LEU A 479 27.85 2.98 -29.91
CA LEU A 479 26.45 3.05 -30.33
C LEU A 479 26.09 4.43 -30.87
N LYS A 480 26.57 5.50 -30.22
CA LYS A 480 26.43 6.88 -30.72
C LYS A 480 26.97 6.99 -32.15
N LYS A 481 28.24 6.65 -32.37
CA LYS A 481 28.87 6.74 -33.70
C LYS A 481 28.13 5.93 -34.75
N ARG A 482 27.72 4.70 -34.42
CA ARG A 482 26.96 3.84 -35.34
C ARG A 482 25.60 4.46 -35.73
N ILE A 483 24.90 5.09 -34.80
CA ILE A 483 23.65 5.82 -35.08
C ILE A 483 23.95 7.06 -35.93
N GLU A 484 25.01 7.82 -35.63
CA GLU A 484 25.40 9.00 -36.40
C GLU A 484 25.76 8.66 -37.86
N GLU A 485 26.53 7.59 -38.06
CA GLU A 485 26.90 7.07 -39.39
C GLU A 485 25.69 6.58 -40.18
N PHE A 486 24.74 5.90 -39.53
CA PHE A 486 23.54 5.40 -40.19
C PHE A 486 22.54 6.51 -40.53
N THR A 487 22.34 7.47 -39.62
CA THR A 487 21.30 8.50 -39.74
C THR A 487 21.79 9.77 -40.43
N GLY A 488 23.10 10.01 -40.46
CA GLY A 488 23.69 11.28 -40.91
C GLY A 488 23.51 12.44 -39.94
N HIS A 489 22.93 12.21 -38.76
CA HIS A 489 22.72 13.23 -37.73
C HIS A 489 23.73 13.07 -36.60
N ALA A 490 24.31 14.17 -36.12
CA ALA A 490 25.16 14.17 -34.93
C ALA A 490 24.33 14.25 -33.64
N PHE A 491 24.86 13.76 -32.52
CA PHE A 491 24.26 13.86 -31.19
C PHE A 491 25.32 14.30 -30.17
N ASN A 492 24.95 15.02 -29.12
CA ASN A 492 25.87 15.43 -28.04
C ASN A 492 25.31 15.18 -26.63
N SER A 493 24.12 14.57 -26.54
CA SER A 493 23.48 14.20 -25.28
C SER A 493 22.87 12.82 -25.37
N LEU A 494 22.93 12.09 -24.26
CA LEU A 494 22.39 10.75 -24.10
C LEU A 494 21.73 10.62 -22.72
N LEU A 495 20.44 10.25 -22.72
CA LEU A 495 19.73 9.81 -21.52
C LEU A 495 19.51 8.30 -21.57
N CYS A 496 20.15 7.58 -20.65
CA CYS A 496 19.94 6.16 -20.43
C CYS A 496 18.74 5.98 -19.48
N ASN A 497 17.77 5.16 -19.87
CA ASN A 497 16.61 4.81 -19.06
C ASN A 497 16.57 3.30 -18.86
N LEU A 498 16.57 2.85 -17.61
CA LEU A 498 16.38 1.46 -17.24
C LEU A 498 14.99 1.29 -16.60
N TYR A 499 14.13 0.58 -17.31
CA TYR A 499 12.84 0.10 -16.82
C TYR A 499 13.08 -1.29 -16.23
N ARG A 500 13.10 -1.39 -14.90
CA ARG A 500 13.48 -2.62 -14.19
C ARG A 500 12.48 -3.76 -14.39
N ASN A 501 11.20 -3.42 -14.58
CA ASN A 501 10.09 -4.36 -14.77
C ASN A 501 8.84 -3.64 -15.29
N GLU A 502 7.70 -4.33 -15.32
CA GLU A 502 6.41 -3.82 -15.80
C GLU A 502 5.87 -2.61 -15.03
N LYS A 503 6.34 -2.35 -13.81
CA LYS A 503 5.87 -1.26 -12.94
C LYS A 503 6.59 0.05 -13.19
N ASP A 504 7.72 -0.01 -13.87
CA ASP A 504 8.46 1.18 -14.29
C ASP A 504 7.81 1.78 -15.55
N SER A 505 7.77 3.10 -15.64
CA SER A 505 7.10 3.85 -16.70
C SER A 505 7.67 5.25 -16.84
N VAL A 506 7.35 5.91 -17.95
CA VAL A 506 7.41 7.37 -18.08
C VAL A 506 6.02 7.83 -18.48
N ASP A 507 5.51 8.91 -17.87
CA ASP A 507 4.17 9.42 -18.17
C ASP A 507 4.17 10.25 -19.45
N TRP A 508 3.00 10.70 -19.91
CA TRP A 508 2.87 11.52 -21.10
C TRP A 508 3.70 12.80 -21.01
N HIS A 509 4.62 12.96 -21.95
CA HIS A 509 5.44 14.15 -22.15
C HIS A 509 5.79 14.34 -23.63
N SER A 510 6.38 15.48 -23.96
CA SER A 510 7.04 15.74 -25.23
C SER A 510 8.48 16.14 -24.89
N ASP A 511 9.43 15.83 -25.77
CA ASP A 511 10.80 16.31 -25.62
C ASP A 511 10.88 17.71 -26.24
N ASP A 512 10.23 18.68 -25.60
CA ASP A 512 10.07 20.06 -26.07
C ASP A 512 10.85 21.08 -25.22
N GLU A 513 11.94 20.62 -24.56
CA GLU A 513 12.82 21.53 -23.83
C GLU A 513 13.44 22.57 -24.79
N PRO A 514 13.48 23.87 -24.41
CA PRO A 514 14.01 24.93 -25.27
C PRO A 514 15.43 24.67 -25.78
N SER A 515 16.26 24.04 -24.95
CA SER A 515 17.64 23.67 -25.29
C SER A 515 17.76 22.65 -26.43
N LEU A 516 16.69 21.94 -26.80
CA LEU A 516 16.69 21.00 -27.93
C LEU A 516 16.45 21.70 -29.28
N GLY A 517 16.09 22.99 -29.26
CA GLY A 517 15.75 23.75 -30.46
C GLY A 517 14.41 23.36 -31.07
N LYS A 518 14.10 23.93 -32.25
CA LYS A 518 12.84 23.65 -32.96
C LYS A 518 12.98 22.36 -33.79
N ASN A 519 11.98 21.50 -33.72
CA ASN A 519 11.92 20.22 -34.45
C ASN A 519 13.15 19.32 -34.22
N PRO A 520 13.44 18.94 -32.95
CA PRO A 520 14.63 18.16 -32.64
C PRO A 520 14.59 16.77 -33.30
N VAL A 521 15.76 16.30 -33.72
CA VAL A 521 15.98 14.92 -34.15
C VAL A 521 16.36 14.10 -32.92
N ILE A 522 15.57 13.06 -32.63
CA ILE A 522 15.75 12.22 -31.44
C ILE A 522 15.87 10.76 -31.88
N ALA A 523 16.95 10.11 -31.46
CA ALA A 523 17.18 8.69 -31.73
C ALA A 523 17.00 7.87 -30.44
N SER A 524 16.19 6.83 -30.48
CA SER A 524 15.88 5.98 -29.33
C SER A 524 16.21 4.52 -29.64
N LEU A 525 17.25 3.98 -29.01
CA LEU A 525 17.69 2.59 -29.18
C LEU A 525 17.27 1.74 -27.97
N SER A 526 16.61 0.61 -28.22
CA SER A 526 16.04 -0.25 -27.16
C SER A 526 16.79 -1.57 -27.01
N PHE A 527 16.99 -2.01 -25.76
CA PHE A 527 17.55 -3.31 -25.40
C PHE A 527 16.72 -4.01 -24.31
N GLY A 528 16.70 -5.35 -24.29
CA GLY A 528 15.95 -6.14 -23.32
C GLY A 528 14.48 -6.32 -23.70
N ALA A 529 13.59 -6.38 -22.69
CA ALA A 529 12.19 -6.70 -22.89
C ALA A 529 11.43 -5.68 -23.76
N THR A 530 10.55 -6.17 -24.63
CA THR A 530 9.66 -5.32 -25.43
C THR A 530 8.72 -4.51 -24.56
N ARG A 531 8.70 -3.18 -24.77
CA ARG A 531 7.73 -2.27 -24.13
C ARG A 531 7.06 -1.39 -25.19
N THR A 532 5.80 -1.07 -24.94
CA THR A 532 5.02 -0.24 -25.87
C THR A 532 5.39 1.22 -25.69
N PHE A 533 5.87 1.87 -26.75
CA PHE A 533 5.95 3.32 -26.84
C PHE A 533 4.62 3.84 -27.37
N GLU A 534 3.83 4.49 -26.52
CA GLU A 534 2.53 5.05 -26.90
C GLU A 534 2.70 6.51 -27.28
N MET A 535 2.08 6.93 -28.38
CA MET A 535 2.00 8.33 -28.78
C MET A 535 0.53 8.78 -28.81
N ARG A 536 0.28 10.05 -28.48
CA ARG A 536 -1.02 10.69 -28.64
C ARG A 536 -0.83 12.08 -29.24
N LYS A 537 -1.68 12.47 -30.19
CA LYS A 537 -1.65 13.82 -30.73
C LYS A 537 -2.13 14.80 -29.66
N LYS A 538 -1.50 15.98 -29.57
CA LYS A 538 -1.98 17.06 -28.72
C LYS A 538 -3.31 17.59 -29.31
N PRO A 539 -4.32 17.87 -28.46
CA PRO A 539 -5.60 18.36 -28.93
C PRO A 539 -5.46 19.74 -29.55
N SER A 540 -6.39 20.08 -30.45
CA SER A 540 -6.48 21.43 -30.99
C SER A 540 -6.80 22.45 -29.88
N PRO A 541 -6.48 23.75 -30.06
CA PRO A 541 -6.85 24.79 -29.09
C PRO A 541 -8.36 24.82 -28.76
N GLU A 542 -9.21 24.44 -29.72
CA GLU A 542 -10.67 24.40 -29.61
C GLU A 542 -11.16 23.28 -28.68
N GLU A 543 -10.40 22.20 -28.54
CA GLU A 543 -10.72 21.04 -27.70
C GLU A 543 -10.29 21.21 -26.23
N ASN A 544 -9.75 22.38 -25.86
CA ASN A 544 -9.42 22.83 -24.49
C ASN A 544 -8.70 21.76 -23.63
N GLY A 545 -7.75 21.04 -24.22
CA GLY A 545 -6.96 20.02 -23.52
C GLY A 545 -7.65 18.66 -23.35
N ASP A 546 -8.75 18.38 -24.04
CA ASP A 546 -9.40 17.07 -24.04
C ASP A 546 -8.65 16.05 -24.94
N TYR A 547 -8.02 15.06 -24.31
CA TYR A 547 -7.30 13.97 -24.99
C TYR A 547 -8.18 12.73 -25.25
N THR A 548 -9.51 12.84 -25.12
CA THR A 548 -10.43 11.70 -25.24
C THR A 548 -10.53 11.18 -26.68
N TYR A 549 -10.58 12.09 -27.66
CA TYR A 549 -10.80 11.78 -29.07
C TYR A 549 -9.59 12.04 -29.98
N VAL A 550 -8.42 12.27 -29.38
CA VAL A 550 -7.18 12.48 -30.14
C VAL A 550 -6.68 11.18 -30.73
N GLU A 551 -5.96 11.29 -31.84
CA GLU A 551 -5.28 10.17 -32.48
C GLU A 551 -4.22 9.55 -31.57
N ARG A 552 -4.12 8.22 -31.57
CA ARG A 552 -3.19 7.46 -30.74
C ARG A 552 -2.47 6.40 -31.53
N LEU A 553 -1.17 6.25 -31.25
CA LEU A 553 -0.30 5.27 -31.86
C LEU A 553 0.36 4.41 -30.79
N LYS A 554 0.66 3.17 -31.13
CA LYS A 554 1.41 2.23 -30.30
C LYS A 554 2.54 1.62 -31.12
N ILE A 555 3.74 1.72 -30.61
CA ILE A 555 4.95 1.23 -31.25
C ILE A 555 5.62 0.27 -30.27
N PRO A 556 5.49 -1.06 -30.44
CA PRO A 556 6.24 -2.01 -29.63
C PRO A 556 7.74 -1.86 -29.97
N LEU A 557 8.54 -1.46 -28.98
CA LEU A 557 9.99 -1.36 -29.14
C LEU A 557 10.64 -2.57 -28.49
N ASP A 558 11.07 -3.50 -29.34
CA ASP A 558 11.74 -4.74 -29.02
C ASP A 558 13.28 -4.61 -29.05
N HIS A 559 13.95 -5.74 -28.85
CA HIS A 559 15.39 -5.81 -28.63
C HIS A 559 16.17 -5.40 -29.88
N GLY A 560 17.10 -4.45 -29.76
CA GLY A 560 17.96 -4.00 -30.86
C GLY A 560 17.29 -3.00 -31.81
N THR A 561 16.09 -2.51 -31.50
CA THR A 561 15.31 -1.63 -32.37
C THR A 561 15.63 -0.16 -32.17
N LEU A 562 15.87 0.54 -33.29
CA LEU A 562 16.07 1.99 -33.36
C LEU A 562 14.78 2.68 -33.80
N LEU A 563 14.35 3.69 -33.04
CA LEU A 563 13.26 4.59 -33.37
C LEU A 563 13.79 6.02 -33.50
N MET A 564 13.59 6.64 -34.66
CA MET A 564 13.84 8.08 -34.86
C MET A 564 12.53 8.85 -34.75
N MET A 565 12.59 10.03 -34.13
CA MET A 565 11.52 11.02 -34.12
C MET A 565 12.04 12.34 -34.69
N GLU A 566 11.34 12.90 -35.67
CA GLU A 566 11.78 14.08 -36.43
C GLU A 566 10.62 15.04 -36.71
N GLY A 567 10.95 16.24 -37.16
CA GLY A 567 9.99 17.24 -37.59
C GLY A 567 9.14 17.74 -36.42
N ALA A 568 7.85 17.96 -36.67
CA ALA A 568 6.92 18.52 -35.68
C ALA A 568 6.51 17.54 -34.57
N THR A 569 7.14 16.36 -34.47
CA THR A 569 6.70 15.28 -33.57
C THR A 569 6.63 15.72 -32.10
N GLN A 570 7.61 16.47 -31.60
CA GLN A 570 7.59 16.91 -30.19
C GLN A 570 6.62 18.07 -29.96
N GLU A 571 6.33 18.86 -31.01
CA GLU A 571 5.39 19.97 -30.94
C GLU A 571 3.95 19.46 -30.95
N ASP A 572 3.62 18.52 -31.83
CA ASP A 572 2.27 18.02 -32.10
C ASP A 572 1.90 16.76 -31.31
N TRP A 573 2.86 15.98 -30.81
CA TRP A 573 2.61 14.70 -30.15
C TRP A 573 3.23 14.62 -28.76
N GLN A 574 2.55 13.91 -27.88
CA GLN A 574 3.12 13.42 -26.61
C GLN A 574 3.35 11.93 -26.70
N HIS A 575 4.33 11.44 -25.97
CA HIS A 575 4.64 10.04 -25.89
C HIS A 575 4.84 9.57 -24.45
N ARG A 576 4.75 8.25 -24.25
CA ARG A 576 4.97 7.60 -22.96
C ARG A 576 5.38 6.14 -23.11
N VAL A 577 5.91 5.58 -22.02
CA VAL A 577 6.04 4.13 -21.84
C VAL A 577 5.19 3.74 -20.64
N PRO A 578 3.99 3.17 -20.85
CA PRO A 578 3.07 2.88 -19.76
C PRO A 578 3.55 1.68 -18.94
N LYS A 579 3.04 1.58 -17.71
CA LYS A 579 3.15 0.35 -16.91
C LYS A 579 2.41 -0.77 -17.61
N GLU A 580 3.01 -1.94 -17.64
CA GLU A 580 2.42 -3.15 -18.20
C GLU A 580 1.75 -3.97 -17.10
N TYR A 581 0.74 -4.76 -17.46
CA TYR A 581 -0.03 -5.58 -16.50
C TYR A 581 0.47 -7.02 -16.41
N HIS A 582 1.33 -7.43 -17.35
CA HIS A 582 2.01 -8.71 -17.36
C HIS A 582 3.48 -8.47 -17.03
N SER A 583 4.13 -9.46 -16.42
CA SER A 583 5.55 -9.35 -16.09
C SER A 583 6.38 -9.04 -17.34
N ARG A 584 7.37 -8.18 -17.15
CA ARG A 584 8.34 -7.78 -18.16
C ARG A 584 9.72 -7.81 -17.53
N ASP A 585 10.67 -8.39 -18.25
CA ASP A 585 12.08 -8.28 -17.88
C ASP A 585 12.56 -6.83 -18.05
N ALA A 586 13.79 -6.58 -17.63
CA ALA A 586 14.36 -5.25 -17.70
C ALA A 586 14.49 -4.78 -19.16
N ARG A 587 14.26 -3.48 -19.38
CA ARG A 587 14.46 -2.80 -20.66
C ARG A 587 15.37 -1.60 -20.47
N ILE A 588 16.42 -1.51 -21.27
CA ILE A 588 17.27 -0.32 -21.39
C ILE A 588 16.85 0.46 -22.63
N ASN A 589 16.70 1.76 -22.50
CA ASN A 589 16.47 2.68 -23.62
C ASN A 589 17.53 3.78 -23.61
N LEU A 590 18.23 3.93 -24.72
CA LEU A 590 19.22 4.97 -24.95
C LEU A 590 18.60 6.05 -25.84
N THR A 591 18.35 7.23 -25.28
CA THR A 591 17.78 8.36 -26.04
C THR A 591 18.85 9.39 -26.32
N PHE A 592 19.25 9.51 -27.59
CA PHE A 592 20.25 10.46 -28.08
C PHE A 592 19.58 11.73 -28.60
N ARG A 593 20.16 12.88 -28.27
CA ARG A 593 19.66 14.22 -28.62
C ARG A 593 20.81 15.17 -28.94
N ILE A 594 20.46 16.29 -29.57
CA ILE A 594 21.31 17.47 -29.67
C ILE A 594 20.80 18.52 -28.68
N ILE A 595 21.68 19.00 -27.82
CA ILE A 595 21.45 20.12 -26.93
C ILE A 595 22.24 21.31 -27.46
N TYR A 596 21.56 22.45 -27.61
CA TYR A 596 22.14 23.73 -27.97
C TYR A 596 22.33 24.59 -26.72
N PRO A 597 23.34 25.49 -26.70
CA PRO A 597 23.50 26.48 -25.64
C PRO A 597 22.28 27.40 -25.56
N GLU A 598 21.72 27.62 -24.36
CA GLU A 598 20.58 28.52 -24.21
C GLU A 598 20.98 29.99 -24.46
N PRO A 599 20.18 30.80 -25.20
CA PRO A 599 20.58 32.14 -25.62
C PRO A 599 20.71 33.20 -24.51
N ASN A 600 20.33 32.94 -23.26
CA ASN A 600 20.54 33.86 -22.15
C ASN A 600 20.52 33.09 -20.83
N GLY A 601 21.60 33.14 -20.06
CA GLY A 601 21.76 32.46 -18.76
C GLY A 601 20.80 32.94 -17.67
N VAL A 602 19.52 32.62 -17.77
CA VAL A 602 18.50 32.90 -16.76
C VAL A 602 18.24 31.63 -15.95
N TRP A 603 19.13 31.36 -15.00
CA TRP A 603 18.81 30.53 -13.85
C TRP A 603 18.11 31.42 -12.81
N LYS A 604 16.78 31.46 -12.80
CA LYS A 604 15.99 31.93 -11.66
C LYS A 604 14.78 31.04 -11.41
#